data_AF-A0A3L7YS40-F1
#
_entry.id   AF-A0A3L7YS40-F1
#
_cell.length_a   1.000
_cell.length_b   1.000
_cell.length_c   1.000
_cell.angle_alpha   90.00
_cell.angle_beta   90.00
_cell.angle_gamma   90.00
#
_symmetry.space_group_name_H-M   'P 1'
#
loop_
_entity.id
_entity.type
_entity.pdbx_description
1 polymer ?
#
loop_
_entity_poly.entity_id
_entity_poly.type
_entity_poly.pdbx_seq_one_letter_code
_entity_poly.pdbx_strand_id
1 'polypeptide(L)'
;MSDAPVSNPPQQQQKQATAAQIRRIAKARPYVPIHELRRTYGLPGDEDLTVKIATPDGDAWVGLPEREAKLIEGLVHQGEIGLIFHEMPRARVVLGIYGSTLHA
;
A
#
# COMPACT_ATOMS: atom_id res chain seq x y z
N MET A 1 -29.89 10.02 -39.71
CA MET A 1 -28.94 9.12 -39.03
C MET A 1 -28.27 9.95 -37.96
N SER A 2 -28.71 9.79 -36.71
CA SER A 2 -28.24 10.63 -35.59
C SER A 2 -27.10 9.90 -34.89
N ASP A 3 -25.90 10.48 -34.94
CA ASP A 3 -24.79 10.06 -34.09
C ASP A 3 -25.13 10.39 -32.64
N ALA A 4 -25.41 9.35 -31.85
CA ALA A 4 -25.50 9.48 -30.40
C ALA A 4 -24.09 9.70 -29.84
N PRO A 5 -23.89 10.60 -28.87
CA PRO A 5 -22.60 10.75 -28.24
C PRO A 5 -22.31 9.48 -27.43
N VAL A 6 -21.22 8.79 -27.79
CA VAL A 6 -20.64 7.72 -26.98
C VAL A 6 -20.34 8.26 -25.59
N SER A 7 -21.07 7.78 -24.59
CA SER A 7 -20.78 8.08 -23.19
C SER A 7 -19.48 7.39 -22.80
N ASN A 8 -18.42 8.17 -22.59
CA ASN A 8 -17.21 7.63 -21.99
C ASN A 8 -17.59 7.05 -20.61
N PRO A 9 -17.26 5.79 -20.29
CA PRO A 9 -17.40 5.29 -18.94
C PRO A 9 -16.60 6.21 -18.00
N PRO A 10 -17.05 6.45 -16.76
CA PRO A 10 -16.34 7.30 -15.83
C PRO A 10 -14.91 6.79 -15.72
N GLN A 11 -13.97 7.61 -16.20
CA GLN A 11 -12.54 7.38 -16.02
C GLN A 11 -12.37 7.12 -14.54
N GLN A 12 -11.96 5.90 -14.18
CA GLN A 12 -11.66 5.55 -12.80
C GLN A 12 -10.55 6.50 -12.38
N GLN A 13 -10.93 7.59 -11.70
CA GLN A 13 -10.03 8.55 -11.08
C GLN A 13 -8.98 7.69 -10.37
N GLN A 14 -7.71 7.73 -10.79
CA GLN A 14 -6.64 6.95 -10.18
C GLN A 14 -6.70 7.20 -8.68
N LYS A 15 -7.28 6.26 -7.92
CA LYS A 15 -7.60 6.43 -6.50
C LYS A 15 -6.30 6.23 -5.75
N GLN A 16 -5.47 7.25 -5.75
CA GLN A 16 -4.31 7.32 -4.86
C GLN A 16 -4.78 6.98 -3.44
N ALA A 17 -4.12 6.00 -2.82
CA ALA A 17 -4.46 5.61 -1.46
C ALA A 17 -4.22 6.80 -0.52
N THR A 18 -5.14 7.02 0.43
CA THR A 18 -4.92 7.94 1.56
C THR A 18 -4.48 7.15 2.79
N ALA A 19 -3.75 7.80 3.71
CA ALA A 19 -3.38 7.19 4.98
C ALA A 19 -4.60 6.64 5.75
N ALA A 20 -5.73 7.35 5.75
CA ALA A 20 -6.96 6.90 6.38
C ALA A 20 -7.53 5.62 5.73
N GLN A 21 -7.45 5.50 4.41
CA GLN A 21 -7.88 4.29 3.70
C GLN A 21 -6.97 3.11 4.01
N ILE A 22 -5.64 3.32 4.02
CA ILE A 22 -4.67 2.28 4.37
C ILE A 22 -4.89 1.78 5.81
N ARG A 23 -5.10 2.69 6.76
CA ARG A 23 -5.44 2.32 8.14
C ARG A 23 -6.71 1.51 8.23
N ARG A 24 -7.75 1.91 7.48
CA ARG A 24 -9.04 1.22 7.48
C ARG A 24 -8.92 -0.19 6.95
N ILE A 25 -8.19 -0.42 5.85
CA ILE A 25 -8.01 -1.76 5.30
C ILE A 25 -7.14 -2.63 6.22
N ALA A 26 -6.08 -2.07 6.81
CA ALA A 26 -5.21 -2.76 7.76
C ALA A 26 -5.94 -3.15 9.06
N LYS A 27 -6.88 -2.32 9.54
CA LYS A 27 -7.73 -2.65 10.71
C LYS A 27 -8.82 -3.68 10.39
N ALA A 28 -9.31 -3.72 9.16
CA ALA A 28 -10.40 -4.61 8.77
C ALA A 28 -9.96 -6.05 8.48
N ARG A 29 -8.65 -6.29 8.32
CA ARG A 29 -8.10 -7.61 8.01
C ARG A 29 -6.96 -7.95 8.98
N PRO A 30 -6.79 -9.23 9.37
CA PRO A 30 -5.60 -9.66 10.11
C PRO A 30 -4.29 -9.43 9.34
N TYR A 31 -4.37 -9.45 8.00
CA TYR A 31 -3.25 -9.29 7.09
C TYR A 31 -3.73 -8.71 5.76
N VAL A 32 -2.97 -7.77 5.19
CA VAL A 32 -3.20 -7.20 3.87
C VAL A 32 -1.90 -7.29 3.05
N PRO A 33 -1.83 -8.17 2.03
CA PRO A 33 -0.68 -8.24 1.13
C PRO A 33 -0.47 -6.94 0.33
N ILE A 34 0.78 -6.63 -0.02
CA ILE A 34 1.10 -5.45 -0.85
C ILE A 34 0.38 -5.48 -2.22
N HIS A 35 0.27 -6.65 -2.84
CA HIS A 35 -0.46 -6.79 -4.11
C HIS A 35 -1.97 -6.52 -3.96
N GLU A 36 -2.56 -6.76 -2.79
CA GLU A 36 -3.96 -6.40 -2.52
C GLU A 36 -4.12 -4.88 -2.42
N LEU A 37 -3.16 -4.17 -1.81
CA LEU A 37 -3.16 -2.69 -1.82
C LEU A 37 -3.08 -2.15 -3.26
N ARG A 38 -2.16 -2.68 -4.07
CA ARG A 38 -2.03 -2.30 -5.49
C ARG A 38 -3.35 -2.46 -6.24
N ARG A 39 -3.98 -3.63 -6.12
CA ARG A 39 -5.27 -3.93 -6.75
C ARG A 39 -6.40 -3.04 -6.23
N THR A 40 -6.45 -2.78 -4.92
CA THR A 40 -7.54 -2.00 -4.29
C THR A 40 -7.52 -0.54 -4.70
N TYR A 41 -6.32 0.03 -4.88
CA TYR A 41 -6.14 1.46 -5.18
C TYR A 41 -5.72 1.74 -6.63
N GLY A 42 -5.63 0.71 -7.48
CA GLY A 42 -5.25 0.85 -8.88
C GLY A 42 -3.81 1.35 -9.05
N LEU A 43 -2.89 0.95 -8.17
CA LEU A 43 -1.49 1.38 -8.20
C LEU A 43 -0.71 0.56 -9.24
N PRO A 44 0.30 1.15 -9.91
CA PRO A 44 1.09 0.43 -10.89
C PRO A 44 1.79 -0.78 -10.26
N GLY A 45 1.72 -1.88 -11.01
CA GLY A 45 2.07 -3.24 -10.61
C GLY A 45 3.34 -3.74 -11.28
N ASP A 46 4.42 -2.96 -11.26
CA ASP A 46 5.70 -3.38 -11.85
C ASP A 46 6.44 -4.35 -10.91
N GLU A 47 7.08 -5.37 -11.47
CA GLU A 47 7.90 -6.37 -10.76
C GLU A 47 9.22 -5.76 -10.27
N ASP A 48 9.75 -4.76 -10.98
CA ASP A 48 11.00 -4.07 -10.61
C ASP A 48 10.78 -2.95 -9.60
N LEU A 49 9.52 -2.58 -9.35
CA LEU A 49 9.19 -1.49 -8.45
C LEU A 49 9.44 -1.92 -7.00
N THR A 50 10.54 -1.42 -6.46
CA THR A 50 10.98 -1.67 -5.10
C THR A 50 11.48 -0.34 -4.51
N VAL A 51 10.74 0.19 -3.54
CA VAL A 51 11.07 1.45 -2.86
C VAL A 51 11.60 1.15 -1.47
N LYS A 52 12.70 1.83 -1.10
CA LYS A 52 13.25 1.76 0.26
C LYS A 52 12.48 2.68 1.20
N ILE A 53 12.06 2.15 2.34
CA ILE A 53 11.45 2.91 3.43
C ILE A 53 12.29 2.78 4.70
N ALA A 54 12.31 3.85 5.49
CA ALA A 54 12.86 3.79 6.85
C ALA A 54 11.81 3.20 7.81
N THR A 55 12.22 2.36 8.76
CA THR A 55 11.33 1.86 9.82
C THR A 55 12.06 1.90 11.16
N PRO A 56 11.36 1.84 12.30
CA PRO A 56 12.01 1.78 13.61
C PRO A 56 13.05 0.65 13.76
N ASP A 57 12.85 -0.47 13.07
CA ASP A 57 13.75 -1.63 13.12
C ASP A 57 14.81 -1.63 11.99
N GLY A 58 14.95 -0.52 11.26
CA GLY A 58 15.89 -0.34 10.15
C GLY A 58 15.23 -0.25 8.77
N ASP A 59 16.03 -0.16 7.71
CA ASP A 59 15.50 -0.03 6.35
C ASP A 59 14.73 -1.28 5.90
N ALA A 60 13.68 -1.06 5.12
CA ALA A 60 12.87 -2.10 4.48
C ALA A 60 12.55 -1.75 3.03
N TRP A 61 12.14 -2.76 2.25
CA TRP A 61 11.88 -2.62 0.81
C TRP A 61 10.45 -3.03 0.48
N VAL A 62 9.69 -2.14 -0.15
CA VAL A 62 8.26 -2.34 -0.43
C VAL A 62 7.95 -2.19 -1.91
N GLY A 63 7.13 -3.10 -2.44
CA GLY A 63 6.64 -3.09 -3.81
C GLY A 63 5.50 -2.10 -4.05
N LEU A 64 5.64 -0.85 -3.61
CA LEU A 64 4.66 0.23 -3.80
C LEU A 64 5.33 1.46 -4.44
N PRO A 65 4.58 2.26 -5.24
CA PRO A 65 5.12 3.51 -5.78
C PRO A 65 5.61 4.43 -4.66
N GLU A 66 6.57 5.30 -4.96
CA GLU A 66 7.24 6.18 -3.97
C GLU A 66 6.25 6.88 -3.03
N ARG A 67 5.16 7.44 -3.58
CA ARG A 67 4.13 8.13 -2.81
C ARG A 67 3.49 7.21 -1.77
N GLU A 68 3.02 6.04 -2.18
CA GLU A 68 2.38 5.08 -1.29
C GLU A 68 3.38 4.42 -0.33
N ALA A 69 4.61 4.18 -0.77
CA ALA A 69 5.69 3.73 0.10
C ALA A 69 5.93 4.74 1.25
N LYS A 70 5.93 6.04 0.96
CA LYS A 70 6.05 7.09 1.99
C LYS A 70 4.83 7.18 2.91
N LEU A 71 3.63 6.84 2.44
CA LEU A 71 2.47 6.69 3.32
C LEU A 71 2.63 5.50 4.28
N ILE A 72 3.12 4.37 3.78
CA ILE A 72 3.42 3.19 4.63
C ILE A 72 4.48 3.55 5.67
N GLU A 73 5.58 4.19 5.25
CA GLU A 73 6.65 4.67 6.13
C GLU A 73 6.10 5.53 7.29
N GLY A 74 5.30 6.55 6.97
CA GLY A 74 4.71 7.42 7.98
C GLY A 74 3.80 6.68 8.97
N LEU A 75 2.95 5.77 8.48
CA LEU A 75 2.04 4.99 9.33
C LEU A 75 2.78 4.00 10.25
N VAL A 76 3.87 3.41 9.77
CA VAL A 76 4.74 2.53 10.56
C VAL A 76 5.44 3.34 11.66
N HIS A 77 6.00 4.51 11.32
CA HIS A 77 6.63 5.39 12.30
C HIS A 77 5.67 5.88 13.39
N GLN A 78 4.39 6.07 13.05
CA GLN A 78 3.33 6.45 13.98
C GLN A 78 2.80 5.26 14.80
N GLY A 79 3.25 4.04 14.51
CA GLY A 79 2.78 2.82 15.17
C GLY A 79 1.32 2.45 14.81
N GLU A 80 0.77 2.99 13.73
CA GLU A 80 -0.63 2.73 13.33
C GLU A 80 -0.77 1.40 12.57
N ILE A 81 0.28 0.96 11.89
CA ILE A 81 0.35 -0.33 11.19
C ILE A 81 1.70 -1.02 11.46
N GLY A 82 1.70 -2.35 11.40
CA GLY A 82 2.91 -3.15 11.36
C GLY A 82 3.19 -3.70 9.95
N LEU A 83 4.43 -4.17 9.76
CA LEU A 83 4.90 -4.75 8.50
C LEU A 83 5.14 -6.25 8.67
N ILE A 84 4.79 -7.02 7.64
CA ILE A 84 5.16 -8.43 7.52
C ILE A 84 6.26 -8.55 6.50
N PHE A 85 7.34 -9.23 6.89
CA PHE A 85 8.53 -9.38 6.08
C PHE A 85 8.63 -10.78 5.48
N HIS A 86 9.29 -10.86 4.33
CA HIS A 86 9.82 -12.12 3.83
C HIS A 86 10.97 -12.59 4.73
N GLU A 87 11.10 -13.90 4.94
CA GLU A 87 12.19 -14.52 5.73
C GLU A 87 13.57 -14.48 5.05
N MET A 88 13.78 -13.60 4.06
CA MET A 88 15.07 -13.51 3.35
C MET A 88 16.13 -12.88 4.26
N PRO A 89 17.28 -13.54 4.50
CA PRO A 89 18.29 -13.05 5.45
C PRO A 89 19.05 -11.81 4.98
N ARG A 90 18.97 -11.46 3.69
CA ARG A 90 19.77 -10.37 3.07
C ARG A 90 19.02 -9.05 2.90
N ALA A 91 17.68 -9.06 3.00
CA ALA A 91 16.87 -7.87 2.81
C ALA A 91 15.51 -8.01 3.52
N ARG A 92 15.08 -6.93 4.18
CA ARG A 92 13.75 -6.85 4.80
C ARG A 92 12.72 -6.45 3.75
N VAL A 93 12.25 -7.43 2.97
CA VAL A 93 11.23 -7.21 1.94
C VAL A 93 9.84 -7.27 2.56
N VAL A 94 9.04 -6.23 2.36
CA VAL A 94 7.67 -6.12 2.89
C VAL A 94 6.72 -6.92 2.00
N LEU A 95 6.06 -7.93 2.58
CA LEU A 95 5.04 -8.75 1.92
C LEU A 95 3.63 -8.21 2.13
N GLY A 96 3.40 -7.53 3.25
CA GLY A 96 2.14 -6.87 3.54
C GLY A 96 2.14 -6.14 4.86
N ILE A 97 0.95 -5.70 5.25
CA ILE A 97 0.72 -4.88 6.44
C ILE A 97 -0.37 -5.50 7.32
N TYR A 98 -0.39 -5.11 8.58
CA TYR A 98 -1.47 -5.43 9.51
C TYR A 98 -1.75 -4.23 10.42
N GLY A 99 -2.96 -4.13 10.94
CA GLY A 99 -3.32 -3.09 11.90
C GLY A 99 -2.55 -3.27 13.20
N SER A 100 -1.93 -2.21 13.70
CA SER A 100 -1.33 -2.23 15.03
C SER A 100 -2.45 -2.11 16.07
N THR A 101 -2.62 -3.13 16.90
CA THR A 101 -3.44 -3.04 18.13
C THR A 101 -2.64 -2.34 19.22
N LEU A 102 -2.21 -1.10 18.97
CA LEU A 102 -1.79 -0.23 20.07
C LEU A 102 -3.06 0.28 20.75
N HIS A 103 -3.24 -0.17 21.99
CA HIS A 103 -4.29 0.24 22.92
C HIS A 103 -4.60 1.74 22.81
N ALA A 104 -5.90 2.04 22.65
CA ALA A 104 -6.54 3.21 23.24
C ALA A 104 -7.79 2.72 23.96
#